data_AF-A0A1A6FZM8-F1
#
_entry.id   AF-A0A1A6FZM8-F1
#
_cell.length_a   1.000
_cell.length_b   1.000
_cell.length_c   1.000
_cell.angle_alpha   90.00
_cell.angle_beta   90.00
_cell.angle_gamma   90.00
#
_symmetry.space_group_name_H-M   'P 1'
#
loop_
_entity.id
_entity.type
_entity.pdbx_description
1 polymer ?
#
loop_
_entity_poly.entity_id
_entity_poly.type
_entity_poly.pdbx_seq_one_letter_code
_entity_poly.pdbx_strand_id
1 'polypeptide(L)'
;MCVPPAALPFLIIETSTIKPYRRGFYCSDESIKYPLKVSETINDAVLCAVGIVIAILAIITGEFYRIYYLKEKSRSTIQNPYVAALYKQVGCFLFGCAISQSFTDIAKVSIGRLRPHFLSVCDPDFSQINCSEGYIQNYKCRGEDSKVQEARKSFFSGHASFSMFTMLYLVVSFCP
;
A
#
# COMPACT_ATOMS: atom_id res chain seq x y z
N MET A 1 14.05 8.06 -16.68
CA MET A 1 13.18 7.80 -15.52
C MET A 1 13.42 6.37 -15.05
N CYS A 2 13.92 6.18 -13.83
CA CYS A 2 14.20 4.85 -13.24
C CYS A 2 12.96 4.29 -12.55
N VAL A 3 11.86 4.13 -13.29
CA VAL A 3 10.62 3.50 -12.79
C VAL A 3 10.79 2.01 -12.48
N PRO A 4 11.54 1.20 -13.26
CA PRO A 4 11.65 -0.23 -13.01
C PRO A 4 12.22 -0.60 -11.64
N PRO A 5 13.33 0.01 -11.15
CA PRO A 5 13.88 -0.31 -9.82
C PRO A 5 12.92 0.02 -8.67
N ALA A 6 12.10 1.06 -8.81
CA ALA A 6 11.20 1.51 -7.75
C ALA A 6 9.95 0.63 -7.61
N ALA A 7 9.57 -0.12 -8.64
CA ALA A 7 8.45 -1.06 -8.61
C ALA A 7 8.86 -2.49 -8.18
N LEU A 8 10.16 -2.80 -8.16
CA LEU A 8 10.67 -4.12 -7.77
C LEU A 8 10.23 -4.55 -6.36
N PRO A 9 10.32 -3.71 -5.31
CA PRO A 9 9.92 -4.14 -3.96
C PRO A 9 8.44 -4.49 -3.89
N PHE A 10 7.59 -3.70 -4.54
CA PHE A 10 6.15 -3.98 -4.66
C PHE A 10 5.89 -5.34 -5.31
N LEU A 11 6.48 -5.59 -6.48
CA LEU A 11 6.30 -6.86 -7.20
C LEU A 11 6.85 -8.08 -6.43
N ILE A 12 7.99 -7.92 -5.73
CA ILE A 12 8.62 -8.98 -4.93
C ILE A 12 7.76 -9.33 -3.69
N ILE A 13 7.12 -8.33 -3.09
CA ILE A 13 6.29 -8.53 -1.88
C ILE A 13 4.91 -9.07 -2.26
N GLU A 14 4.33 -8.66 -3.38
CA GLU A 14 3.09 -9.22 -3.96
C GLU A 14 3.25 -10.70 -4.36
N THR A 15 4.40 -11.07 -4.95
CA THR A 15 4.71 -12.47 -5.30
C THR A 15 4.99 -13.38 -4.10
N SER A 16 4.65 -12.97 -2.88
CA SER A 16 4.61 -13.79 -1.66
C SER A 16 5.94 -14.46 -1.30
N THR A 17 7.07 -13.95 -1.79
CA THR A 17 8.39 -14.55 -1.55
C THR A 17 8.93 -14.23 -0.14
N ILE A 18 8.41 -13.17 0.50
CA ILE A 18 8.87 -12.73 1.82
C ILE A 18 7.80 -13.02 2.88
N LYS A 19 8.09 -13.98 3.77
CA LYS A 19 7.23 -14.30 4.91
C LYS A 19 7.24 -13.11 5.90
N PRO A 20 6.06 -12.62 6.35
CA PRO A 20 6.00 -11.54 7.32
C PRO A 20 6.63 -11.95 8.65
N TYR A 21 7.19 -10.98 9.38
CA TYR A 21 7.78 -11.22 10.69
C TYR A 21 6.78 -11.89 11.63
N ARG A 22 7.18 -13.03 12.24
CA ARG A 22 6.34 -13.78 13.17
C ARG A 22 6.41 -13.14 14.55
N ARG A 23 5.45 -12.26 14.83
CA ARG A 23 5.25 -11.71 16.16
C ARG A 23 4.38 -12.64 17.02
N GLY A 24 4.68 -12.67 18.31
CA GLY A 24 3.88 -13.35 19.33
C GLY A 24 2.66 -12.55 19.75
N PHE A 25 1.80 -13.15 20.57
CA PHE A 25 0.60 -12.50 21.12
C PHE A 25 0.34 -12.96 22.57
N TYR A 26 -0.53 -12.23 23.27
CA TYR A 26 -1.00 -12.59 24.60
C TYR A 26 -2.39 -13.22 24.53
N CYS A 27 -2.66 -14.28 25.30
CA CYS A 27 -4.01 -14.89 25.33
C CYS A 27 -5.10 -13.95 25.86
N SER A 28 -4.73 -12.95 26.67
CA SER A 28 -5.63 -11.93 27.20
C SER A 28 -5.96 -10.82 26.20
N ASP A 29 -5.29 -10.77 25.05
CA ASP A 29 -5.48 -9.70 24.08
C ASP A 29 -6.80 -9.89 23.31
N GLU A 30 -7.83 -9.14 23.70
CA GLU A 30 -9.11 -9.14 23.00
C GLU A 30 -9.05 -8.44 21.65
N SER A 31 -8.00 -7.62 21.39
CA SER A 31 -7.89 -6.88 20.15
C SER A 31 -7.69 -7.77 18.92
N ILE A 32 -7.28 -9.03 19.10
CA ILE A 32 -7.00 -10.03 18.05
C ILE A 32 -8.04 -11.17 17.96
N LYS A 33 -9.12 -11.10 18.75
CA LYS A 33 -10.16 -12.14 18.87
C LYS A 33 -11.41 -11.88 18.04
N TYR A 34 -11.47 -10.80 17.28
CA TYR A 34 -12.67 -10.44 16.54
C TYR A 34 -12.97 -11.50 15.46
N PRO A 35 -14.25 -11.83 15.23
CA PRO A 35 -14.62 -12.75 14.17
C PRO A 35 -14.19 -12.18 12.81
N LEU A 36 -13.78 -13.05 11.90
CA LEU A 36 -13.51 -12.69 10.52
C LEU A 36 -14.77 -12.10 9.89
N LYS A 37 -14.84 -10.78 9.77
CA LYS A 37 -15.84 -10.13 8.92
C LYS A 37 -15.44 -10.37 7.47
N VAL A 38 -16.34 -10.99 6.70
CA VAL A 38 -16.15 -11.36 5.27
C VAL A 38 -16.26 -10.13 4.35
N SER A 39 -15.83 -8.96 4.80
CA SER A 39 -15.90 -7.73 4.02
C SER A 39 -14.53 -7.09 4.00
N GLU A 40 -13.72 -7.49 3.03
CA GLU A 40 -12.80 -6.59 2.33
C GLU A 40 -12.69 -7.15 0.89
N THR A 41 -13.68 -6.78 0.08
CA THR A 41 -13.93 -7.29 -1.28
C THR A 41 -13.11 -6.56 -2.35
N ILE A 42 -12.08 -5.80 -1.99
CA ILE A 42 -11.31 -5.02 -2.96
C ILE A 42 -9.81 -5.28 -2.80
N ASN A 43 -9.23 -5.86 -3.85
CA ASN A 43 -7.80 -6.08 -3.95
C ASN A 43 -7.03 -4.75 -3.92
N ASP A 44 -6.01 -4.65 -3.06
CA ASP A 44 -5.12 -3.49 -2.94
C ASP A 44 -4.60 -3.02 -4.31
N ALA A 45 -4.25 -3.97 -5.18
CA ALA A 45 -3.76 -3.71 -6.53
C ALA A 45 -4.81 -3.04 -7.43
N VAL A 46 -6.07 -3.47 -7.34
CA VAL A 46 -7.17 -2.90 -8.14
C VAL A 46 -7.44 -1.46 -7.73
N LEU A 47 -7.44 -1.17 -6.42
CA LEU A 47 -7.65 0.20 -5.97
C LEU A 47 -6.49 1.12 -6.35
N CYS A 48 -5.25 0.63 -6.24
CA CYS A 48 -4.09 1.38 -6.71
C CYS A 48 -4.16 1.66 -8.21
N ALA A 49 -4.55 0.68 -9.03
CA ALA A 49 -4.71 0.86 -10.47
C ALA A 49 -5.77 1.92 -10.80
N VAL A 50 -6.96 1.82 -10.19
CA VAL A 50 -8.05 2.80 -10.37
C VAL A 50 -7.62 4.19 -9.90
N GLY A 51 -6.96 4.28 -8.74
CA GLY A 51 -6.46 5.53 -8.19
C GLY A 51 -5.41 6.21 -9.08
N ILE A 52 -4.49 5.45 -9.67
CA ILE A 52 -3.50 5.96 -10.63
C ILE A 52 -4.20 6.52 -11.88
N VAL A 53 -5.21 5.81 -12.40
CA VAL A 53 -5.98 6.30 -13.56
C VAL A 53 -6.67 7.62 -13.24
N ILE A 54 -7.34 7.72 -12.09
CA ILE A 54 -8.01 8.96 -11.64
C ILE A 54 -6.99 10.10 -11.49
N ALA A 55 -5.83 9.83 -10.89
CA ALA A 55 -4.77 10.83 -10.70
C ALA A 55 -4.20 11.33 -12.04
N ILE A 56 -3.99 10.43 -13.01
CA ILE A 56 -3.52 10.81 -14.36
C ILE A 56 -4.56 11.68 -15.06
N LEU A 57 -5.85 11.35 -14.97
CA LEU A 57 -6.92 12.17 -15.53
C LEU A 57 -6.97 13.55 -14.87
N ALA A 58 -6.82 13.62 -13.54
CA ALA A 58 -6.72 14.88 -12.83
C ALA A 58 -5.52 15.71 -13.32
N ILE A 59 -4.35 15.09 -13.52
CA ILE A 59 -3.17 15.77 -14.04
C ILE A 59 -3.42 16.34 -15.45
N ILE A 60 -4.00 15.54 -16.35
CA ILE A 60 -4.30 15.97 -17.72
C ILE A 60 -5.28 17.14 -17.72
N THR A 61 -6.36 17.05 -16.94
CA THR A 61 -7.36 18.13 -16.84
C THR A 61 -6.78 19.40 -16.21
N GLY A 62 -5.91 19.28 -15.21
CA GLY A 62 -5.24 20.41 -14.56
C GLY A 62 -4.26 21.13 -15.49
N GLU A 63 -3.47 20.39 -16.28
CA GLU A 63 -2.59 20.95 -17.30
C GLU A 63 -3.39 21.65 -18.41
N PHE A 64 -4.49 21.03 -18.86
CA PHE A 64 -5.40 21.64 -19.82
C PHE A 64 -5.98 22.96 -19.30
N TYR A 65 -6.40 22.99 -18.03
CA TYR A 65 -6.92 24.19 -17.39
C TYR A 65 -5.85 25.28 -17.25
N ARG A 66 -4.62 24.96 -16.83
CA ARG A 66 -3.50 25.91 -16.76
C ARG A 66 -3.18 26.55 -18.11
N ILE A 67 -3.13 25.76 -19.18
CA ILE A 67 -2.81 26.28 -20.51
C ILE A 67 -3.93 27.18 -21.04
N TYR A 68 -5.20 26.77 -20.84
CA TYR A 68 -6.35 27.52 -21.36
C TYR A 68 -6.62 28.80 -20.56
N TYR A 69 -6.60 28.74 -19.23
CA TYR A 69 -6.96 29.86 -18.35
C TYR A 69 -5.77 30.73 -17.94
N LEU A 70 -4.62 30.14 -17.60
CA LEU A 70 -3.46 30.87 -17.08
C LEU A 70 -2.47 31.27 -18.19
N LYS A 71 -2.65 30.80 -19.44
CA LYS A 71 -1.77 31.08 -20.60
C LYS A 71 -0.27 30.87 -20.30
N GLU A 72 0.06 29.97 -19.37
CA GLU A 72 1.44 29.63 -19.07
C GLU A 72 2.08 28.90 -20.26
N LYS A 73 2.99 29.57 -20.95
CA LYS A 73 3.76 28.99 -22.06
C LYS A 73 4.82 28.05 -21.46
N SER A 74 4.56 26.75 -21.52
CA SER A 74 5.47 25.70 -21.03
C SER A 74 6.88 25.88 -21.64
N ARG A 75 7.88 26.10 -20.77
CA ARG A 75 9.29 26.30 -21.12
C ARG A 75 10.00 24.96 -21.35
N SER A 76 9.67 24.26 -22.43
CA SER A 76 10.37 23.01 -22.78
C SER A 76 11.04 23.06 -24.14
N THR A 77 12.26 22.53 -24.23
CA THR A 77 13.12 22.44 -25.42
C THR A 77 12.63 21.43 -26.49
N ILE A 78 11.60 20.64 -26.20
CA ILE A 78 11.03 19.66 -27.14
C ILE A 78 9.90 20.29 -27.97
N GLN A 79 9.78 19.86 -29.23
CA GLN A 79 8.93 20.42 -30.30
C GLN A 79 7.43 20.54 -29.96
N ASN A 80 6.93 19.85 -28.91
CA ASN A 80 5.58 20.06 -28.37
C ASN A 80 5.63 20.21 -26.84
N PRO A 81 5.46 21.43 -26.30
CA PRO A 81 5.66 21.71 -24.89
C PRO A 81 4.59 21.12 -23.96
N TYR A 82 3.47 20.68 -24.53
CA TYR A 82 2.42 19.93 -23.85
C TYR A 82 2.86 18.51 -23.49
N VAL A 83 3.44 17.80 -24.46
CA VAL A 83 3.86 16.40 -24.30
C VAL A 83 5.03 16.31 -23.33
N ALA A 84 5.95 17.27 -23.37
CA ALA A 84 7.10 17.31 -22.46
C ALA A 84 6.67 17.58 -21.01
N ALA A 85 5.73 18.49 -20.78
CA ALA A 85 5.19 18.79 -19.45
C ALA A 85 4.43 17.59 -18.87
N LEU A 86 3.52 17.00 -19.66
CA LEU A 86 2.79 15.80 -19.25
C LEU A 86 3.70 14.63 -18.94
N TYR A 87 4.70 14.36 -19.79
CA TYR A 87 5.62 13.26 -19.56
C TYR A 87 6.40 13.44 -18.25
N LYS A 88 6.85 14.66 -17.97
CA LYS A 88 7.54 14.99 -16.72
C LYS A 88 6.63 14.82 -15.51
N GLN A 89 5.39 15.31 -15.56
CA GLN A 89 4.44 15.25 -14.44
C GLN A 89 3.99 13.81 -14.16
N VAL A 90 3.52 13.11 -15.19
CA VAL A 90 3.05 11.72 -15.07
C VAL A 90 4.19 10.82 -14.60
N GLY A 91 5.39 10.94 -15.17
CA GLY A 91 6.48 10.06 -14.77
C GLY A 91 7.05 10.40 -13.38
N CYS A 92 7.03 11.66 -12.94
CA CYS A 92 7.34 12.00 -11.54
C CYS A 92 6.29 11.44 -10.57
N PHE A 93 5.01 11.53 -10.91
CA PHE A 93 3.91 10.96 -10.13
C PHE A 93 4.05 9.44 -9.99
N LEU A 94 4.24 8.73 -11.10
CA LEU A 94 4.39 7.26 -11.11
C LEU A 94 5.62 6.81 -10.31
N PHE A 95 6.73 7.53 -10.43
CA PHE A 95 7.94 7.23 -9.67
C PHE A 95 7.73 7.41 -8.16
N GLY A 96 7.12 8.52 -7.73
CA GLY A 96 6.82 8.74 -6.32
C GLY A 96 5.80 7.74 -5.78
N CYS A 97 4.81 7.36 -6.58
CA CYS A 97 3.84 6.31 -6.25
C CYS A 97 4.55 4.97 -5.99
N ALA A 98 5.45 4.56 -6.89
CA ALA A 98 6.20 3.31 -6.75
C ALA A 98 7.08 3.28 -5.48
N ILE A 99 7.71 4.41 -5.14
CA ILE A 99 8.48 4.53 -3.89
C ILE A 99 7.56 4.45 -2.67
N SER A 100 6.45 5.19 -2.66
CA SER A 100 5.51 5.23 -1.54
C SER A 100 4.89 3.85 -1.25
N GLN A 101 4.50 3.13 -2.31
CA GLN A 101 3.97 1.77 -2.21
C GLN A 101 5.05 0.79 -1.71
N SER A 102 6.25 0.82 -2.30
CA SER A 102 7.36 -0.01 -1.87
C SER A 102 7.71 0.19 -0.39
N PHE A 103 7.79 1.44 0.06
CA PHE A 103 8.04 1.75 1.47
C PHE A 103 6.93 1.22 2.38
N THR A 104 5.68 1.38 1.96
CA THR A 104 4.51 0.91 2.70
C THR A 104 4.53 -0.61 2.85
N ASP A 105 4.87 -1.35 1.79
CA ASP A 105 4.90 -2.81 1.83
C ASP A 105 6.09 -3.35 2.61
N ILE A 106 7.26 -2.71 2.51
CA ILE A 106 8.41 -3.02 3.37
C ILE A 106 8.03 -2.83 4.84
N ALA A 107 7.39 -1.70 5.17
CA ALA A 107 6.95 -1.42 6.54
C ALA A 107 5.92 -2.46 7.05
N LYS A 108 4.95 -2.88 6.21
CA LYS A 108 3.99 -3.95 6.56
C LYS A 108 4.71 -5.25 6.94
N VAL A 109 5.69 -5.68 6.13
CA VAL A 109 6.43 -6.93 6.32
C VAL A 109 7.37 -6.86 7.53
N SER A 110 8.02 -5.70 7.74
CA SER A 110 8.93 -5.48 8.88
C SER A 110 8.22 -5.40 10.22
N ILE A 111 7.03 -4.78 10.30
CA ILE A 111 6.30 -4.59 11.56
C ILE A 111 5.53 -5.86 11.98
N GLY A 112 4.92 -6.56 11.02
CA GLY A 112 4.24 -7.85 11.27
C GLY A 112 3.14 -7.79 12.34
N ARG A 113 2.46 -6.64 12.50
CA ARG A 113 1.39 -6.48 13.50
C ARG A 113 0.19 -7.35 13.12
N LEU A 114 -0.42 -8.02 14.10
CA LEU A 114 -1.51 -8.97 13.91
C LEU A 114 -2.89 -8.26 13.80
N ARG A 115 -3.73 -8.72 12.88
CA ARG A 115 -5.03 -8.09 12.56
C ARG A 115 -6.03 -8.48 13.64
N PRO A 116 -7.10 -7.70 13.84
CA PRO A 116 -8.08 -8.01 14.87
C PRO A 116 -8.78 -9.37 14.69
N HIS A 117 -8.76 -9.93 13.48
CA HIS A 117 -9.30 -11.26 13.17
C HIS A 117 -8.23 -12.37 13.10
N PHE A 118 -6.99 -12.09 13.51
CA PHE A 118 -5.87 -13.02 13.37
C PHE A 118 -6.14 -14.37 14.06
N LEU A 119 -6.69 -14.36 15.27
CA LEU A 119 -6.90 -15.59 16.04
C LEU A 119 -7.97 -16.48 15.38
N SER A 120 -8.99 -15.87 14.77
CA SER A 120 -10.04 -16.59 14.03
C SER A 120 -9.52 -17.23 12.73
N VAL A 121 -8.51 -16.64 12.10
CA VAL A 121 -7.92 -17.14 10.84
C VAL A 121 -6.81 -18.14 11.10
N CYS A 122 -5.95 -17.90 12.10
CA CYS A 122 -4.87 -18.80 12.47
C CYS A 122 -5.39 -20.08 13.12
N ASP A 123 -6.48 -20.00 13.91
CA ASP A 123 -7.02 -21.10 14.69
C ASP A 123 -5.91 -21.90 15.41
N PRO A 124 -5.19 -21.26 16.35
CA PRO A 124 -4.07 -21.90 17.01
C PRO A 124 -4.54 -23.02 17.93
N ASP A 125 -3.73 -24.07 18.03
CA ASP A 125 -4.03 -25.18 18.93
C ASP A 125 -3.76 -24.77 20.39
N PHE A 126 -4.82 -24.36 21.10
CA PHE A 126 -4.74 -23.97 22.50
C PHE A 126 -4.32 -25.11 23.45
N SER A 127 -4.36 -26.37 23.00
CA SER A 127 -3.86 -27.50 23.80
C SER A 127 -2.32 -27.53 23.87
N GLN A 128 -1.63 -26.92 22.91
CA GLN A 128 -0.17 -26.81 22.87
C GLN A 128 0.34 -25.45 23.37
N ILE A 129 -0.56 -24.56 23.81
CA ILE A 129 -0.25 -23.18 24.18
C ILE A 129 -0.56 -22.98 25.67
N ASN A 130 0.48 -22.74 26.45
CA ASN A 130 0.33 -22.39 27.87
C ASN A 130 0.00 -20.89 27.99
N CYS A 131 -1.28 -20.54 28.07
CA CYS A 131 -1.71 -19.16 28.32
C CYS A 131 -1.27 -18.60 29.69
N SER A 132 -0.81 -19.46 30.61
CA SER A 132 -0.24 -19.08 31.91
C SER A 132 1.20 -18.56 31.83
N GLU A 133 1.91 -18.81 30.72
CA GLU A 133 3.30 -18.34 30.51
C GLU A 133 3.38 -16.89 29.98
N GLY A 134 2.23 -16.24 29.73
CA GLY A 134 2.19 -14.86 29.26
C GLY A 134 2.34 -14.71 27.75
N TYR A 135 3.46 -14.16 27.27
CA TYR A 135 3.67 -13.81 25.85
C TYR A 135 4.05 -15.04 25.01
N ILE A 136 3.20 -15.41 24.05
CA ILE A 136 3.36 -16.63 23.26
C ILE A 136 4.01 -16.30 21.91
N GLN A 137 5.21 -16.81 21.68
CA GLN A 137 5.94 -16.66 20.41
C GLN A 137 5.85 -17.90 19.52
N ASN A 138 5.75 -19.09 20.13
CA ASN A 138 5.72 -20.38 19.43
C ASN A 138 4.30 -20.91 19.38
N TYR A 139 3.66 -20.78 18.23
CA TYR A 139 2.32 -21.33 17.97
C TYR A 139 2.24 -21.87 16.55
N LYS A 140 1.45 -22.94 16.36
CA LYS A 140 1.10 -23.47 15.04
C LYS A 140 -0.33 -23.07 14.70
N CYS A 141 -0.51 -22.48 13.53
CA CYS A 141 -1.83 -22.20 12.97
C CYS A 141 -2.34 -23.44 12.25
N ARG A 142 -3.62 -23.77 12.42
CA ARG A 142 -4.33 -24.80 11.63
C ARG A 142 -4.99 -24.22 10.38
N GLY A 143 -5.22 -22.91 10.36
CA GLY A 143 -5.79 -22.22 9.21
C GLY A 143 -4.88 -22.12 7.99
N GLU A 144 -5.45 -21.65 6.89
CA GLU A 144 -4.78 -21.51 5.59
C GLU A 144 -3.60 -20.52 5.66
N ASP A 145 -2.39 -20.94 5.27
CA ASP A 145 -1.16 -20.14 5.37
C ASP A 145 -1.24 -18.78 4.67
N SER A 146 -1.93 -18.69 3.53
CA SER A 146 -2.14 -17.45 2.76
C SER A 146 -2.88 -16.39 3.59
N LYS A 147 -4.02 -16.76 4.18
CA LYS A 147 -4.86 -15.90 5.02
C LYS A 147 -4.18 -15.56 6.34
N VAL A 148 -3.42 -16.50 6.91
CA VAL A 148 -2.61 -16.26 8.11
C VAL A 148 -1.52 -15.22 7.84
N GLN A 149 -0.85 -15.30 6.69
CA GLN A 149 0.14 -14.30 6.29
C GLN A 149 -0.49 -12.93 6.08
N GLU A 150 -1.68 -12.87 5.48
CA GLU A 150 -2.43 -11.63 5.31
C GLU A 150 -2.87 -11.04 6.66
N ALA A 151 -3.36 -11.87 7.57
CA ALA A 151 -3.75 -11.46 8.92
C ALA A 151 -2.56 -10.97 9.77
N ARG A 152 -1.30 -11.19 9.34
CA ARG A 152 -0.08 -10.62 9.93
C ARG A 152 0.32 -9.25 9.37
N LYS A 153 -0.43 -8.72 8.39
CA LYS A 153 -0.19 -7.42 7.76
C LYS A 153 -1.26 -6.40 8.20
N SER A 154 -1.17 -5.89 9.43
CA SER A 154 -2.23 -5.01 9.99
C SER A 154 -1.98 -3.53 9.89
N PHE A 155 -0.72 -3.12 9.69
CA PHE A 155 -0.34 -1.72 9.79
C PHE A 155 0.75 -1.40 8.77
N PHE A 156 0.31 -1.12 7.54
CA PHE A 156 0.03 0.22 7.01
C PHE A 156 -1.04 0.05 5.92
N SER A 157 -2.01 0.97 5.78
CA SER A 157 -2.98 0.88 4.69
C SER A 157 -2.34 1.40 3.40
N GLY A 158 -2.24 0.54 2.37
CA GLY A 158 -1.77 0.97 1.04
C GLY A 158 -2.65 2.08 0.46
N HIS A 159 -3.96 1.99 0.72
CA HIS A 159 -4.94 3.00 0.30
C HIS A 159 -4.71 4.38 0.93
N ALA A 160 -4.45 4.43 2.24
CA ALA A 160 -4.22 5.70 2.94
C ALA A 160 -2.92 6.37 2.46
N SER A 161 -1.83 5.60 2.36
CA SER A 161 -0.55 6.09 1.86
C SER A 161 -0.66 6.61 0.42
N PHE A 162 -1.31 5.85 -0.46
CA PHE A 162 -1.52 6.23 -1.86
C PHE A 162 -2.38 7.49 -2.00
N SER A 163 -3.47 7.58 -1.23
CA SER A 163 -4.39 8.73 -1.27
C SER A 163 -3.69 10.01 -0.78
N MET A 164 -2.95 9.92 0.33
CA MET A 164 -2.18 11.05 0.87
C MET A 164 -1.11 11.52 -0.12
N PHE A 165 -0.34 10.59 -0.69
CA PHE A 165 0.68 10.92 -1.68
C PHE A 165 0.07 11.60 -2.91
N THR A 166 -1.03 11.06 -3.44
CA THR A 166 -1.71 11.61 -4.61
C THR A 166 -2.22 13.01 -4.35
N MET A 167 -2.88 13.24 -3.22
CA MET A 167 -3.37 14.57 -2.85
C MET A 167 -2.24 15.58 -2.71
N LEU A 168 -1.17 15.23 -2.00
CA LEU A 168 -0.02 16.12 -1.82
C LEU A 168 0.65 16.44 -3.16
N TYR A 169 0.81 15.44 -4.04
CA TYR A 169 1.39 15.64 -5.35
C TYR A 169 0.55 16.59 -6.21
N LEU A 170 -0.77 16.41 -6.24
CA LEU A 170 -1.68 17.28 -6.97
C LEU A 170 -1.64 18.71 -6.41
N VAL A 171 -1.68 18.88 -5.08
CA VAL A 171 -1.61 20.22 -4.46
C VAL A 171 -0.29 20.92 -4.81
N VAL A 172 0.85 20.24 -4.71
CA VAL A 172 2.16 20.86 -5.03
C VAL A 172 2.31 21.14 -6.53
N SER A 173 1.74 20.29 -7.38
CA SER A 173 1.83 20.47 -8.84
C SER A 173 0.89 21.57 -9.34
N PHE A 174 -0.27 21.76 -8.69
CA PHE A 174 -1.31 22.68 -9.15
C PHE A 174 -1.44 23.96 -8.33
N CYS A 175 -0.90 24.07 -7.12
CA CYS A 175 -0.83 25.32 -6.37
C CYS A 175 0.37 26.17 -6.85
N PRO A 176 0.17 27.43 -7.26
CA PRO A 176 1.23 28.34 -7.69
C PRO A 176 2.14 28.79 -6.53
#